data_AF-A0A3D4APE3-F1
#
_entry.id   AF-A0A3D4APE3-F1
#
_cell.length_a   1.000
_cell.length_b   1.000
_cell.length_c   1.000
_cell.angle_alpha   90.00
_cell.angle_beta   90.00
_cell.angle_gamma   90.00
#
_symmetry.space_group_name_H-M   'P 1'
#
loop_
_entity.id
_entity.type
_entity.pdbx_description
1 polymer ?
#
loop_
_entity_poly.entity_id
_entity_poly.type
_entity_poly.pdbx_seq_one_letter_code
_entity_poly.pdbx_strand_id
1 'polypeptide(L)' 'MHFTKARIAALEKHTRTHFINSLSGFKSANLIGTQDSQGNTNLSIVSSVIHLGAHPPLIG' A
#
# COMPACT_ATOMS: atom_id res chain seq x y z
N MET A 1 10.22 18.89 14.44
CA MET A 1 9.24 19.57 13.56
C MET A 1 7.86 19.00 13.86
N HIS A 2 6.82 19.83 14.05
CA HIS A 2 5.45 19.36 14.35
C HIS A 2 4.50 19.66 13.17
N PHE A 3 3.78 18.63 12.71
CA PHE A 3 2.77 18.74 11.65
C PHE A 3 1.38 18.51 12.24
N THR A 4 0.56 19.56 12.30
CA THR A 4 -0.83 19.46 12.76
C THR A 4 -1.72 18.90 11.65
N LYS A 5 -2.90 18.37 12.01
CA LYS A 5 -3.92 17.93 11.05
C LYS A 5 -4.27 19.01 10.02
N ALA A 6 -4.48 20.25 10.46
CA ALA A 6 -4.78 21.38 9.58
C ALA A 6 -3.61 21.66 8.61
N ARG A 7 -2.36 21.60 9.12
CA ARG A 7 -1.17 21.77 8.28
C ARG A 7 -1.04 20.68 7.23
N ILE A 8 -1.25 19.41 7.60
CA ILE A 8 -1.22 18.29 6.67
C ILE A 8 -2.31 18.46 5.60
N ALA A 9 -3.53 18.84 6.00
CA ALA A 9 -4.64 19.04 5.07
C ALA A 9 -4.36 20.18 4.07
N ALA A 10 -3.63 21.22 4.48
CA ALA A 10 -3.26 22.35 3.64
C ALA A 10 -2.09 22.07 2.67
N LEU A 11 -1.41 20.93 2.78
CA LEU A 11 -0.37 20.55 1.83
C LEU A 11 -0.97 20.34 0.42
N GLU A 12 -0.15 20.58 -0.60
CA GLU A 12 -0.45 20.17 -1.97
C GLU A 12 -0.68 18.64 -2.03
N LYS A 13 -1.56 18.18 -2.92
CA LYS A 13 -2.06 16.79 -2.95
C LYS A 13 -0.94 15.75 -3.07
N HIS A 14 -0.02 15.91 -4.02
CA HIS A 14 1.09 14.98 -4.21
C HIS A 14 2.05 15.00 -3.01
N THR A 15 2.37 16.18 -2.50
CA THR A 15 3.19 16.37 -1.30
C THR A 15 2.58 15.67 -0.09
N ARG A 16 1.27 15.85 0.14
CA ARG A 16 0.53 15.15 1.19
C ARG A 16 0.54 13.64 0.98
N THR A 17 0.38 13.18 -0.26
CA THR A 17 0.32 11.75 -0.58
C THR A 17 1.66 11.07 -0.30
N HIS A 18 2.77 11.65 -0.75
CA HIS A 18 4.11 11.15 -0.46
C HIS A 18 4.42 11.22 1.04
N PHE A 19 4.10 12.33 1.70
CA PHE A 19 4.31 12.49 3.14
C PHE A 19 3.59 11.38 3.93
N ILE A 20 2.29 11.17 3.69
CA ILE A 20 1.50 10.14 4.38
C ILE A 20 1.99 8.72 4.05
N ASN A 21 2.27 8.42 2.78
CA ASN A 21 2.73 7.09 2.37
C ASN A 21 4.10 6.70 2.97
N SER A 22 4.92 7.68 3.34
CA SER A 22 6.21 7.46 4.01
C SER A 22 6.09 7.17 5.50
N LEU A 23 4.96 7.48 6.16
CA LEU A 23 4.85 7.41 7.62
C LEU A 23 4.82 5.99 8.18
N SER A 24 4.37 4.99 7.40
CA SER A 24 4.33 3.60 7.86
C SER A 24 5.70 2.91 7.83
N GLY A 25 6.75 3.60 7.42
CA GLY A 25 8.09 3.03 7.25
C GLY A 25 8.20 2.15 6.00
N PHE A 26 9.13 1.19 6.04
CA PHE A 26 9.37 0.25 4.95
C PHE A 26 8.12 -0.56 4.61
N LYS A 27 7.93 -0.83 3.32
CA LYS A 27 6.83 -1.64 2.78
C LYS A 27 7.40 -2.73 1.89
N SER A 28 6.76 -3.89 1.88
CA SER A 28 7.08 -4.97 0.95
C SER A 28 6.80 -4.52 -0.48
N ALA A 29 7.46 -5.13 -1.46
CA ALA A 29 7.18 -4.94 -2.88
C ALA A 29 6.79 -6.29 -3.47
N ASN A 30 5.48 -6.49 -3.69
CA ASN A 30 4.94 -7.75 -4.18
C ASN A 30 4.32 -7.56 -5.56
N LEU A 31 4.36 -8.62 -6.38
CA LEU A 31 3.65 -8.69 -7.65
C LEU A 31 2.45 -9.63 -7.48
N ILE A 32 1.25 -9.13 -7.75
CA ILE A 32 0.02 -9.92 -7.70
C ILE A 32 -0.38 -10.25 -9.14
N GLY A 33 -0.28 -11.54 -9.48
CA GLY A 33 -0.77 -12.09 -10.73
C GLY A 33 -2.24 -12.48 -10.58
N THR A 34 -3.06 -12.14 -11.56
CA THR A 34 -4.47 -12.57 -11.66
C THR A 34 -4.80 -12.98 -13.08
N GLN A 35 -5.90 -13.70 -13.25
CA GLN A 35 -6.45 -14.01 -14.56
C GLN A 35 -7.97 -13.96 -14.49
N ASP A 36 -8.62 -13.58 -15.58
CA ASP A 36 -10.07 -13.68 -15.70
C ASP A 36 -10.53 -15.11 -16.08
N SER A 37 -11.84 -15.31 -16.20
CA SER A 37 -12.42 -16.61 -16.58
C SER A 37 -12.14 -17.04 -18.02
N GLN A 38 -11.70 -16.11 -18.88
CA GLN A 38 -11.33 -16.37 -20.27
C GLN A 38 -9.83 -16.67 -20.41
N GLY A 39 -9.07 -16.57 -19.31
CA GLY A 39 -7.63 -16.83 -19.27
C GLY A 39 -6.77 -15.61 -19.59
N ASN A 40 -7.33 -14.40 -19.66
CA ASN A 40 -6.55 -13.18 -19.85
C ASN A 40 -5.79 -12.86 -18.56
N THR A 41 -4.47 -12.69 -18.64
CA THR A 41 -3.60 -12.48 -17.47
C THR A 41 -3.38 -11.00 -17.16
N ASN A 42 -3.20 -10.69 -15.87
CA ASN A 42 -2.86 -9.36 -15.38
C ASN A 42 -1.80 -9.45 -14.28
N LEU A 43 -0.99 -8.41 -14.16
CA LEU A 43 0.06 -8.29 -13.14
C LEU A 43 0.05 -6.88 -12.55
N SER A 44 0.13 -6.76 -11.24
CA SER A 44 0.18 -5.46 -10.54
C SER A 44 1.21 -5.46 -9.41
N ILE A 45 1.94 -4.36 -9.26
CA ILE A 45 2.82 -4.12 -8.10
C ILE A 45 2.01 -3.55 -6.93
N VAL A 46 2.21 -4.11 -5.73
CA VAL A 46 1.55 -3.66 -4.50
C VAL A 46 2.54 -3.60 -3.34
N SER A 47 2.27 -2.71 -2.40
CA SER A 47 3.07 -2.51 -1.18
C SER A 47 2.29 -2.67 0.12
N SER A 48 1.12 -3.30 0.03
CA SER A 48 0.16 -3.43 1.14
C SER A 48 0.04 -4.85 1.70
N VAL A 49 0.78 -5.84 1.17
CA VAL A 49 0.70 -7.22 1.66
C VAL A 49 1.20 -7.29 3.10
N ILE A 50 0.39 -7.88 3.97
CA ILE A 50 0.67 -8.05 5.40
C ILE A 50 0.42 -9.49 5.86
N HIS A 51 1.25 -9.99 6.78
CA HIS A 51 1.05 -11.30 7.41
C HIS A 51 -0.03 -11.22 8.48
N LEU A 52 -1.03 -12.10 8.40
CA LEU A 52 -2.13 -12.18 9.37
C LEU A 52 -1.93 -13.32 10.39
N GLY A 53 -1.37 -14.46 9.97
CA GLY A 53 -1.15 -15.60 10.84
C GLY A 53 -0.54 -16.80 10.11
N ALA A 54 0.06 -17.71 10.88
CA ALA A 54 0.74 -18.90 10.35
C ALA A 54 -0.09 -20.20 10.47
N HIS A 55 -1.14 -20.21 11.31
CA HIS A 55 -2.03 -21.36 11.49
C HIS A 55 -3.49 -20.91 11.74
N PRO A 56 -4.35 -20.87 10.72
CA PRO A 56 -4.05 -21.14 9.30
C PRO A 56 -3.12 -20.05 8.69
N PRO A 57 -2.38 -20.36 7.61
CA PRO A 57 -1.49 -19.41 6.95
C PRO A 57 -2.29 -18.38 6.15
N LEU A 58 -2.33 -17.13 6.64
CA LEU A 58 -3.13 -16.04 6.07
C LEU A 58 -2.27 -14.80 5.79
N ILE A 59 -2.52 -14.19 4.64
CA ILE A 59 -1.99 -12.89 4.22
C ILE A 59 -3.17 -11.99 3.83
N GLY A 60 -3.00 -10.69 4.05
CA GLY A 60 -3.95 -9.63 3.68
C GLY A 60 -3.32 -8.59 2.78
#